data_AF-A0A921SYM9-F1
#
_entry.id   AF-A0A921SYM9-F1
#
_cell.length_a   1.000
_cell.length_b   1.000
_cell.length_c   1.000
_cell.angle_alpha   90.00
_cell.angle_beta   90.00
_cell.angle_gamma   90.00
#
_symmetry.space_group_name_H-M   'P 1'
#
loop_
_entity.id
_entity.type
_entity.pdbx_description
1 polymer ?
#
loop_
_entity_poly.entity_id
_entity_poly.type
_entity_poly.pdbx_seq_one_letter_code
_entity_poly.pdbx_strand_id
1 'polypeptide(L)'
;MKNKKILIIMIITIFFTGCSPSKEDTLINEGKLALEKHDYTKAQDLLSQVLTMDSTDENARNMYIQAVKMKDAAEYEEKKNYDKSIECLEVIENLKGGSSQIKSEASQKKKELIKLNEEYKKAQEERKENAKDVSGQGKYKLEQDAIKENQKQEAIKEEEEQKTQEEENNQQNNQSGNTQDGTIQENTGDIIQTPSNQQSQPGQVHQPQV
;
A
#
# COMPACT_ATOMS: atom_id res chain seq x y z
N MET A 1 -27.37 -60.91 72.15
CA MET A 1 -27.68 -59.49 71.86
C MET A 1 -26.87 -58.57 72.76
N LYS A 2 -26.22 -57.52 72.22
CA LYS A 2 -25.94 -56.21 72.88
C LYS A 2 -25.06 -55.33 71.97
N ASN A 3 -25.61 -54.94 70.81
CA ASN A 3 -24.93 -54.04 69.87
C ASN A 3 -24.91 -52.63 70.48
N LYS A 4 -23.76 -52.18 70.99
CA LYS A 4 -23.60 -50.81 71.51
C LYS A 4 -23.64 -49.83 70.34
N LYS A 5 -24.79 -49.20 70.10
CA LYS A 5 -24.94 -48.15 69.07
C LYS A 5 -24.11 -46.93 69.46
N ILE A 6 -23.09 -46.60 68.68
CA ILE A 6 -22.39 -45.32 68.75
C ILE A 6 -23.19 -44.32 67.92
N LEU A 7 -23.73 -43.29 68.58
CA LEU A 7 -24.50 -42.22 67.95
C LEU A 7 -23.53 -41.15 67.44
N ILE A 8 -23.16 -41.21 66.16
CA ILE A 8 -22.41 -40.12 65.52
C ILE A 8 -23.40 -38.99 65.21
N ILE A 9 -23.34 -37.92 66.01
CA ILE A 9 -24.09 -36.68 65.77
C ILE A 9 -23.37 -35.91 64.65
N MET A 10 -23.86 -36.07 63.42
CA MET A 10 -23.31 -35.39 62.25
C MET A 10 -24.03 -34.05 62.05
N ILE A 11 -23.70 -33.05 62.87
CA ILE A 11 -24.12 -31.67 62.64
C ILE A 11 -23.30 -31.11 61.47
N ILE A 12 -23.77 -31.35 60.24
CA ILE A 12 -23.31 -30.59 59.09
C ILE A 12 -24.03 -29.24 59.13
N THR A 13 -23.35 -28.19 59.63
CA THR A 13 -23.82 -26.81 59.44
C THR A 13 -23.63 -26.43 57.97
N ILE A 14 -24.59 -26.86 57.14
CA ILE A 14 -24.71 -26.43 55.74
C ILE A 14 -25.16 -24.97 55.73
N PHE A 15 -24.20 -24.07 55.92
CA PHE A 15 -24.34 -22.69 55.47
C PHE A 15 -24.19 -22.66 53.95
N PHE A 16 -25.23 -23.10 53.23
CA PHE A 16 -25.43 -22.70 51.84
C PHE A 16 -25.86 -21.23 51.80
N THR A 17 -24.95 -20.34 52.20
CA THR A 17 -24.95 -18.96 51.73
C THR A 17 -24.63 -19.01 50.25
N GLY A 18 -25.68 -19.14 49.43
CA GLY A 18 -25.56 -19.10 47.97
C GLY A 18 -25.00 -17.75 47.57
N CYS A 19 -23.71 -17.68 47.33
CA CYS A 19 -23.06 -16.49 46.79
C CYS A 19 -23.53 -16.33 45.35
N SER A 20 -24.61 -15.58 45.16
CA SER A 20 -24.97 -15.06 43.83
C SER A 20 -23.76 -14.29 43.31
N PRO A 21 -23.27 -14.56 42.09
CA PRO A 21 -22.10 -13.86 41.56
C PRO A 21 -22.35 -12.36 41.61
N SER A 22 -21.33 -11.60 41.98
CA SER A 22 -21.46 -10.15 42.02
C SER A 22 -21.70 -9.59 40.61
N LYS A 23 -22.18 -8.34 40.53
CA LYS A 23 -22.24 -7.63 39.24
C LYS A 23 -20.87 -7.60 38.55
N GLU A 24 -19.81 -7.51 39.35
CA GLU A 24 -18.42 -7.50 38.91
C GLU A 24 -17.97 -8.85 38.35
N ASP A 25 -18.16 -9.95 39.09
CA ASP A 25 -17.94 -11.32 38.59
C ASP A 25 -18.65 -11.56 37.26
N THR A 26 -19.89 -11.09 37.15
CA THR A 26 -20.72 -11.23 35.94
C THR A 26 -20.11 -10.47 34.76
N LEU A 27 -19.73 -9.21 34.96
CA LEU A 27 -19.10 -8.37 33.94
C LEU A 27 -17.70 -8.86 33.53
N ILE A 28 -16.90 -9.39 34.45
CA ILE A 28 -15.61 -10.02 34.15
C ILE A 28 -15.82 -11.25 33.25
N ASN A 29 -16.76 -12.14 33.61
CA ASN A 29 -17.01 -13.37 32.85
C ASN A 29 -17.64 -13.08 31.47
N GLU A 30 -18.58 -12.14 31.37
CA GLU A 30 -19.13 -11.72 30.07
C GLU A 30 -18.09 -10.98 29.21
N GLY A 31 -17.26 -10.14 29.81
CA GLY A 31 -16.18 -9.41 29.13
C GLY A 31 -15.13 -10.36 28.55
N LYS A 32 -14.73 -11.38 29.33
CA LYS A 32 -13.89 -12.49 28.87
C LYS A 32 -14.55 -13.28 27.73
N LEU A 33 -15.83 -13.61 27.86
CA LEU A 33 -16.57 -14.39 26.84
C LEU A 33 -16.77 -13.62 25.53
N ALA A 34 -16.92 -12.28 25.58
CA ALA A 34 -16.94 -11.42 24.40
C ALA A 34 -15.56 -11.37 23.73
N LEU A 35 -14.50 -11.20 24.53
CA LEU A 35 -13.11 -11.19 24.10
C LEU A 35 -12.71 -12.49 23.39
N GLU A 36 -13.01 -13.65 23.99
CA GLU A 36 -12.74 -14.99 23.44
C GLU A 36 -13.67 -15.38 22.27
N LYS A 37 -14.62 -14.51 21.91
CA LYS A 37 -15.45 -14.57 20.69
C LYS A 37 -15.12 -13.44 19.69
N HIS A 38 -14.01 -12.74 19.92
CA HIS A 38 -13.50 -11.64 19.09
C HIS A 38 -14.43 -10.41 18.98
N ASP A 39 -15.44 -10.29 19.85
CA ASP A 39 -16.22 -9.07 20.04
C ASP A 39 -15.46 -8.11 20.97
N TYR A 40 -14.36 -7.58 20.43
CA TYR A 40 -13.43 -6.72 21.15
C TYR A 40 -14.08 -5.42 21.64
N THR A 41 -15.11 -4.93 20.96
CA THR A 41 -15.83 -3.70 21.34
C THR A 41 -16.70 -3.96 22.57
N LYS A 42 -17.48 -5.05 22.59
CA LYS A 42 -18.25 -5.44 23.78
C LYS A 42 -17.33 -5.82 24.95
N ALA A 43 -16.22 -6.50 24.68
CA ALA A 43 -15.22 -6.80 25.70
C ALA A 43 -14.66 -5.53 26.36
N GLN A 44 -14.28 -4.52 25.55
CA GLN A 44 -13.79 -3.24 26.06
C GLN A 44 -14.84 -2.53 26.93
N ASP A 45 -16.11 -2.48 26.51
CA ASP A 45 -17.19 -1.89 27.31
C ASP A 45 -17.33 -2.58 28.67
N LEU A 46 -17.60 -3.90 28.68
CA LEU A 46 -17.85 -4.67 29.91
C LEU A 46 -16.67 -4.61 30.88
N LEU A 47 -15.43 -4.71 30.38
CA LEU A 47 -14.23 -4.65 31.21
C LEU A 47 -13.92 -3.22 31.69
N SER A 48 -14.31 -2.19 30.93
CA SER A 48 -14.24 -0.81 31.43
C SER A 48 -15.23 -0.54 32.56
N GLN A 49 -16.41 -1.19 32.55
CA GLN A 49 -17.35 -1.14 33.66
C GLN A 49 -16.77 -1.80 34.92
N VAL A 50 -16.05 -2.93 34.80
CA VAL A 50 -15.32 -3.54 35.92
C VAL A 50 -14.28 -2.56 36.48
N LEU A 51 -13.44 -2.00 35.62
CA LEU A 51 -12.39 -1.04 36.01
C LEU A 51 -12.91 0.31 36.55
N THR A 52 -14.22 0.56 36.42
CA THR A 52 -14.92 1.69 37.04
C THR A 52 -15.45 1.35 38.44
N MET A 53 -15.64 0.06 38.75
CA MET A 53 -16.05 -0.43 40.08
C MET A 53 -14.82 -0.76 40.94
N ASP A 54 -13.88 -1.57 40.43
CA ASP A 54 -12.53 -1.71 40.99
C ASP A 54 -11.47 -1.36 39.93
N SER A 55 -10.88 -0.18 40.10
CA SER A 55 -9.75 0.25 39.26
C SER A 55 -8.46 -0.54 39.49
N THR A 56 -8.39 -1.39 40.53
CA THR A 56 -7.21 -2.19 40.89
C THR A 56 -7.22 -3.61 40.35
N ASP A 57 -8.30 -4.10 39.73
CA ASP A 57 -8.34 -5.41 39.08
C ASP A 57 -7.33 -5.50 37.91
N GLU A 58 -6.17 -6.10 38.17
CA GLU A 58 -5.16 -6.38 37.16
C GLU A 58 -5.67 -7.35 36.08
N ASN A 59 -6.59 -8.27 36.40
CA ASN A 59 -7.09 -9.26 35.45
C ASN A 59 -8.04 -8.62 34.43
N ALA A 60 -9.06 -7.87 34.85
CA ALA A 60 -9.88 -7.08 33.93
C ALA A 60 -9.05 -6.05 33.15
N ARG A 61 -8.05 -5.42 33.78
CA ARG A 61 -7.09 -4.51 33.11
C ARG A 61 -6.32 -5.22 32.00
N ASN A 62 -5.78 -6.41 32.25
CA ASN A 62 -5.08 -7.20 31.23
C ASN A 62 -6.05 -7.62 30.10
N MET A 63 -7.26 -8.09 30.41
CA MET A 63 -8.26 -8.43 29.38
C MET A 63 -8.69 -7.22 28.53
N TYR A 64 -8.82 -6.04 29.13
CA TYR A 64 -9.12 -4.81 28.42
C TYR A 64 -7.99 -4.45 27.44
N ILE A 65 -6.73 -4.55 27.88
CA ILE A 65 -5.56 -4.34 27.00
C ILE A 65 -5.53 -5.37 25.87
N GLN A 66 -5.85 -6.65 26.14
CA GLN A 66 -6.00 -7.67 25.11
C GLN A 66 -7.07 -7.30 24.07
N ALA A 67 -8.25 -6.88 24.51
CA ALA A 67 -9.34 -6.48 23.62
C ALA A 67 -8.97 -5.26 22.75
N VAL A 68 -8.29 -4.26 23.31
CA VAL A 68 -7.75 -3.12 22.53
C VAL A 68 -6.71 -3.61 21.52
N LYS A 69 -5.73 -4.40 21.96
CA LYS A 69 -4.58 -4.77 21.10
C LYS A 69 -4.91 -5.80 20.03
N MET A 70 -5.87 -6.70 20.24
CA MET A 70 -6.37 -7.58 19.17
C MET A 70 -7.11 -6.79 18.08
N LYS A 71 -7.91 -5.79 18.47
CA LYS A 71 -8.57 -4.87 17.54
C LYS A 71 -7.55 -4.05 16.75
N ASP A 72 -6.60 -3.40 17.43
CA ASP A 72 -5.53 -2.63 16.79
C ASP A 72 -4.75 -3.50 15.79
N ALA A 73 -4.42 -4.75 16.16
CA ALA A 73 -3.70 -5.68 15.29
C ALA A 73 -4.49 -6.01 14.01
N ALA A 74 -5.79 -6.33 14.13
CA ALA A 74 -6.64 -6.56 12.96
C ALA A 74 -6.71 -5.31 12.05
N GLU A 75 -6.94 -4.14 12.63
CA GLU A 75 -6.97 -2.87 11.89
C GLU A 75 -5.64 -2.54 11.18
N TYR A 76 -4.49 -2.89 11.77
CA TYR A 76 -3.18 -2.69 11.13
C TYR A 76 -2.88 -3.73 10.04
N GLU A 77 -3.34 -4.97 10.20
CA GLU A 77 -3.23 -6.03 9.19
C GLU A 77 -4.04 -5.70 7.91
N GLU A 78 -5.30 -5.25 8.06
CA GLU A 78 -6.12 -4.78 6.92
C GLU A 78 -5.42 -3.66 6.13
N LYS A 79 -4.77 -2.74 6.86
CA LYS A 79 -3.99 -1.63 6.33
C LYS A 79 -2.59 -2.06 5.84
N LYS A 80 -2.28 -3.37 5.87
CA LYS A 80 -1.01 -4.02 5.50
C LYS A 80 0.22 -3.45 6.24
N ASN A 81 -0.01 -2.89 7.42
CA ASN A 81 1.02 -2.41 8.33
C ASN A 81 1.35 -3.53 9.33
N TYR A 82 1.94 -4.61 8.81
CA TYR A 82 2.18 -5.82 9.60
C TYR A 82 3.13 -5.57 10.77
N ASP A 83 4.09 -4.64 10.64
CA ASP A 83 5.00 -4.24 11.73
C ASP A 83 4.19 -3.77 12.97
N LYS A 84 3.27 -2.81 12.80
CA LYS A 84 2.41 -2.34 13.91
C LYS A 84 1.41 -3.39 14.41
N SER A 85 0.98 -4.30 13.55
CA SER A 85 0.15 -5.43 13.98
C SER A 85 0.95 -6.39 14.87
N ILE A 86 2.20 -6.70 14.50
CA ILE A 86 3.12 -7.54 15.28
C ILE A 86 3.44 -6.89 16.63
N GLU A 87 3.69 -5.58 16.67
CA GLU A 87 3.86 -4.81 17.92
C GLU A 87 2.65 -4.97 18.86
N CYS A 88 1.43 -4.87 18.33
CA CYS A 88 0.21 -5.00 19.14
C CYS A 88 0.03 -6.43 19.72
N LEU A 89 0.36 -7.47 18.95
CA LEU A 89 0.33 -8.85 19.43
C LEU A 89 1.48 -9.16 20.41
N GLU A 90 2.63 -8.50 20.27
CA GLU A 90 3.73 -8.60 21.22
C GLU A 90 3.41 -7.99 22.59
N VAL A 91 2.63 -6.91 22.64
CA VAL A 91 2.11 -6.38 23.91
C VAL A 91 1.30 -7.46 24.64
N ILE A 92 0.44 -8.20 23.93
CA ILE A 92 -0.38 -9.30 24.50
C ILE A 92 0.49 -10.46 25.00
N GLU A 93 1.50 -10.87 24.21
CA GLU A 93 2.45 -11.93 24.57
C GLU A 93 3.23 -11.60 25.86
N ASN A 94 3.43 -10.32 26.17
CA ASN A 94 4.12 -9.85 27.37
C ASN A 94 3.22 -9.56 28.58
N LEU A 95 1.88 -9.64 28.46
CA LEU A 95 0.97 -9.43 29.61
C LEU A 95 1.10 -10.56 30.65
N LYS A 96 0.96 -10.21 31.94
CA LYS A 96 1.07 -11.16 33.07
C LYS A 96 -0.23 -11.93 33.37
N GLY A 97 -1.38 -11.42 32.93
CA GLY A 97 -2.70 -12.01 33.18
C GLY A 97 -3.65 -11.82 32.00
N GLY A 98 -4.95 -11.94 32.24
CA GLY A 98 -6.00 -11.88 31.22
C GLY A 98 -6.37 -13.25 30.66
N SER A 99 -6.99 -13.29 29.47
CA SER A 99 -7.30 -14.55 28.79
C SER A 99 -6.03 -15.25 28.30
N SER A 100 -5.83 -16.49 28.75
CA SER A 100 -4.78 -17.37 28.25
C SER A 100 -5.04 -17.83 26.80
N GLN A 101 -6.32 -17.92 26.39
CA GLN A 101 -6.70 -18.26 25.02
C GLN A 101 -6.25 -17.15 24.06
N ILE A 102 -6.64 -15.89 24.30
CA ILE A 102 -6.20 -14.75 23.48
C ILE A 102 -4.68 -14.59 23.49
N LYS A 103 -4.02 -14.89 24.62
CA LYS A 103 -2.56 -14.88 24.67
C LYS A 103 -1.95 -15.93 23.73
N SER A 104 -2.53 -17.14 23.64
CA SER A 104 -2.12 -18.16 22.67
C SER A 104 -2.40 -17.73 21.23
N GLU A 105 -3.61 -17.25 20.95
CA GLU A 105 -4.01 -16.79 19.60
C GLU A 105 -3.11 -15.66 19.10
N ALA A 106 -2.83 -14.66 19.94
CA ALA A 106 -1.90 -13.57 19.62
C ALA A 106 -0.49 -14.09 19.32
N SER A 107 0.04 -15.02 20.13
CA SER A 107 1.35 -15.67 19.93
C SER A 107 1.41 -16.57 18.69
N GLN A 108 0.28 -17.07 18.18
CA GLN A 108 0.19 -17.79 16.90
C GLN A 108 0.15 -16.79 15.73
N LYS A 109 -0.81 -15.86 15.75
CA LYS A 109 -1.02 -14.84 14.73
C LYS A 109 0.20 -13.93 14.54
N LYS A 110 0.97 -13.65 15.60
CA LYS A 110 2.27 -12.95 15.53
C LYS A 110 3.26 -13.68 14.61
N LYS A 111 3.36 -15.01 14.71
CA LYS A 111 4.28 -15.84 13.92
C LYS A 111 3.85 -15.99 12.46
N GLU A 112 2.55 -15.93 12.21
CA GLU A 112 1.97 -15.89 10.85
C GLU A 112 2.26 -14.54 10.19
N LEU A 113 2.00 -13.43 10.90
CA LEU A 113 2.25 -12.08 10.39
C LEU A 113 3.73 -11.76 10.18
N ILE A 114 4.65 -12.31 10.99
CA ILE A 114 6.10 -12.17 10.74
C ILE A 114 6.46 -12.72 9.35
N LYS A 115 6.03 -13.93 9.01
CA LYS A 115 6.27 -14.54 7.69
C LYS A 115 5.63 -13.75 6.55
N LEU A 116 4.35 -13.37 6.73
CA LEU A 116 3.62 -12.58 5.73
C LEU A 116 4.29 -11.22 5.46
N ASN A 117 4.88 -10.62 6.50
CA ASN A 117 5.62 -9.37 6.43
C ASN A 117 6.97 -9.53 5.71
N GLU A 118 7.70 -10.62 5.97
CA GLU A 118 8.94 -10.98 5.24
C GLU A 118 8.67 -11.18 3.75
N GLU A 119 7.65 -11.98 3.40
CA GLU A 119 7.22 -12.20 2.01
C GLU A 119 6.76 -10.89 1.35
N TYR A 120 5.98 -10.07 2.04
CA TYR A 120 5.49 -8.78 1.55
C TYR A 120 6.63 -7.77 1.31
N LYS A 121 7.65 -7.74 2.18
CA LYS A 121 8.83 -6.88 2.03
C LYS A 121 9.70 -7.34 0.86
N LYS A 122 10.00 -8.64 0.74
CA LYS A 122 10.69 -9.21 -0.42
C LYS A 122 9.96 -8.91 -1.74
N ALA A 123 8.64 -9.10 -1.77
CA ALA A 123 7.82 -8.77 -2.93
C ALA A 123 7.73 -7.24 -3.21
N GLN A 124 7.95 -6.36 -2.23
CA GLN A 124 8.15 -4.93 -2.50
C GLN A 124 9.53 -4.64 -3.10
N GLU A 125 10.58 -5.32 -2.64
CA GLU A 125 11.96 -5.10 -3.10
C GLU A 125 12.14 -5.56 -4.54
N GLU A 126 11.66 -6.76 -4.91
CA GLU A 126 11.63 -7.25 -6.29
C GLU A 126 10.91 -6.28 -7.24
N ARG A 127 9.79 -5.68 -6.80
CA ARG A 127 9.08 -4.65 -7.59
C ARG A 127 9.87 -3.35 -7.73
N LYS A 128 10.65 -2.96 -6.71
CA LYS A 128 11.54 -1.78 -6.77
C LYS A 128 12.77 -2.05 -7.63
N GLU A 129 13.26 -3.29 -7.70
CA GLU A 129 14.37 -3.71 -8.54
C GLU A 129 13.96 -3.79 -10.01
N ASN A 130 12.86 -4.49 -10.32
CA ASN A 130 12.30 -4.57 -11.67
C ASN A 130 11.97 -3.18 -12.25
N ALA A 131 11.46 -2.25 -11.42
CA ALA A 131 11.23 -0.86 -11.84
C ALA A 131 12.53 -0.11 -12.19
N LYS A 132 13.63 -0.37 -11.46
CA LYS A 132 14.95 0.20 -11.79
C LYS A 132 15.49 -0.35 -13.10
N ASP A 133 15.47 -1.67 -13.28
CA ASP A 133 15.95 -2.32 -14.50
C ASP A 133 15.18 -1.83 -15.75
N VAL A 134 13.85 -1.83 -15.70
CA VAL A 134 13.01 -1.28 -16.79
C VAL A 134 13.34 0.19 -17.08
N SER A 135 13.60 1.01 -16.06
CA SER A 135 14.00 2.41 -16.27
C SER A 135 15.40 2.55 -16.91
N GLY A 136 16.34 1.67 -16.54
CA GLY A 136 17.69 1.62 -17.11
C GLY A 136 17.69 1.14 -18.57
N GLN A 137 16.96 0.06 -18.87
CA GLN A 137 16.77 -0.43 -20.23
C GLN A 137 16.05 0.59 -21.11
N GLY A 138 15.06 1.31 -20.55
CA GLY A 138 14.39 2.43 -21.21
C GLY A 138 15.38 3.52 -21.63
N LYS A 139 16.24 3.98 -20.70
CA LYS A 139 17.31 4.96 -20.99
C LYS A 139 18.26 4.43 -22.07
N TYR A 140 18.76 3.20 -21.94
CA TYR A 140 19.73 2.61 -22.87
C TYR A 140 19.19 2.48 -24.30
N LYS A 141 17.91 2.13 -24.48
CA LYS A 141 17.27 2.15 -25.80
C LYS A 141 17.20 3.57 -26.37
N LEU A 142 16.73 4.54 -25.58
CA LEU A 142 16.58 5.93 -26.02
C LEU A 142 17.93 6.54 -26.42
N GLU A 143 18.99 6.22 -25.69
CA GLU A 143 20.39 6.61 -25.97
C GLU A 143 20.92 5.92 -27.24
N GLN A 144 20.66 4.62 -27.43
CA GLN A 144 21.07 3.88 -28.63
C GLN A 144 20.30 4.35 -29.89
N ASP A 145 19.02 4.66 -29.77
CA ASP A 145 18.21 5.12 -30.90
C ASP A 145 18.56 6.56 -31.29
N ALA A 146 18.89 7.44 -30.32
CA ALA A 146 19.45 8.76 -30.60
C ALA A 146 20.81 8.69 -31.31
N ILE A 147 21.66 7.71 -31.00
CA ILE A 147 22.93 7.51 -31.72
C ILE A 147 22.68 7.10 -33.18
N LYS A 148 21.77 6.16 -33.44
CA LYS A 148 21.39 5.74 -34.81
C LYS A 148 20.82 6.89 -35.64
N GLU A 149 19.96 7.71 -35.03
CA GLU A 149 19.32 8.84 -35.72
C GLU A 149 20.33 9.91 -36.11
N ASN A 150 21.29 10.23 -35.23
CA ASN A 150 22.40 11.15 -35.56
C ASN A 150 23.28 10.59 -36.68
N GLN A 151 23.74 9.33 -36.58
CA GLN A 151 24.56 8.69 -37.62
C GLN A 151 23.86 8.68 -38.99
N LYS A 152 22.54 8.52 -39.02
CA LYS A 152 21.74 8.57 -40.23
C LYS A 152 21.65 9.99 -40.81
N GLN A 153 21.55 11.02 -39.97
CA GLN A 153 21.55 12.42 -40.43
C GLN A 153 22.94 12.89 -40.88
N GLU A 154 24.01 12.40 -40.25
CA GLU A 154 25.40 12.63 -40.70
C GLU A 154 25.64 12.00 -42.07
N ALA A 155 25.26 10.73 -42.27
CA ALA A 155 25.37 10.06 -43.57
C ALA A 155 24.56 10.73 -44.69
N ILE A 156 23.35 11.24 -44.39
CA ILE A 156 22.56 12.01 -45.37
C ILE A 156 23.28 13.31 -45.75
N LYS A 157 23.87 14.03 -44.79
CA LYS A 157 24.66 15.24 -45.09
C LYS A 157 25.90 14.96 -45.92
N GLU A 158 26.64 13.89 -45.62
CA GLU A 158 27.80 13.50 -46.43
C GLU A 158 27.38 13.14 -47.88
N GLU A 159 26.20 12.51 -48.07
CA GLU A 159 25.67 12.19 -49.39
C GLU A 159 25.15 13.45 -50.15
N GLU A 160 24.61 14.44 -49.44
CA GLU A 160 24.21 15.75 -50.01
C GLU A 160 25.43 16.63 -50.36
N GLU A 161 26.46 16.66 -49.50
CA GLU A 161 27.72 17.39 -49.76
C GLU A 161 28.49 16.76 -50.92
N GLN A 162 28.53 15.43 -51.04
CA GLN A 162 29.15 14.76 -52.20
C GLN A 162 28.42 15.07 -53.51
N LYS A 163 27.09 15.02 -53.54
CA LYS A 163 26.31 15.41 -54.73
C LYS A 163 26.53 16.87 -55.11
N THR A 164 26.63 17.77 -54.13
CA THR A 164 26.93 19.18 -54.38
C THR A 164 28.31 19.35 -55.04
N GLN A 165 29.32 18.61 -54.58
CA GLN A 165 30.67 18.64 -55.18
C GLN A 165 30.73 17.96 -56.57
N GLU A 166 29.92 16.95 -56.84
CA GLU A 166 29.79 16.37 -58.19
C GLU A 166 29.07 17.33 -59.16
N GLU A 167 28.05 18.08 -58.71
CA GLU A 167 27.39 19.09 -59.54
C GLU A 167 28.30 20.29 -59.84
N GLU A 168 29.06 20.79 -58.86
CA GLU A 168 30.02 21.89 -59.08
C GLU A 168 31.13 21.49 -60.08
N ASN A 169 31.71 20.28 -59.96
CA ASN A 169 32.74 19.82 -60.90
C ASN A 169 32.24 19.70 -62.35
N ASN A 170 30.96 19.37 -62.56
CA ASN A 170 30.39 19.23 -63.90
C ASN A 170 30.10 20.58 -64.59
N GLN A 171 29.89 21.67 -63.84
CA GLN A 171 29.59 22.98 -64.44
C GLN A 171 30.83 23.66 -65.05
N GLN A 172 32.04 23.39 -64.54
CA GLN A 172 33.25 24.11 -64.95
C GLN A 172 33.76 23.77 -66.37
N ASN A 173 33.15 22.79 -67.06
CA ASN A 173 33.56 22.35 -68.41
C ASN A 173 32.76 22.96 -69.58
N ASN A 174 31.77 23.83 -69.33
CA ASN A 174 30.84 24.31 -70.38
C ASN A 174 30.60 25.84 -70.39
N GLN A 175 31.66 26.65 -70.34
CA GLN A 175 31.56 28.10 -70.62
C GLN A 175 32.61 28.62 -71.61
N SER A 176 32.33 28.43 -72.90
CA SER A 176 32.96 29.15 -74.01
C SER A 176 31.97 29.27 -75.19
N GLY A 177 30.93 30.09 -75.04
CA GLY A 177 29.89 30.32 -76.05
C GLY A 177 29.26 31.71 -75.91
N ASN A 178 29.50 32.59 -76.87
CA ASN A 178 29.35 34.05 -76.76
C ASN A 178 28.06 34.59 -77.41
N THR A 179 27.31 35.49 -76.73
CA THR A 179 26.24 36.40 -77.26
C THR A 179 25.02 35.74 -77.96
N GLN A 180 23.83 36.33 -78.19
CA GLN A 180 23.11 37.61 -77.89
C GLN A 180 21.58 37.31 -78.01
N ASP A 181 20.56 38.14 -77.70
CA ASP A 181 20.33 39.51 -77.21
C ASP A 181 18.97 39.50 -76.43
N GLY A 182 18.08 40.51 -76.53
CA GLY A 182 16.63 40.22 -76.65
C GLY A 182 15.58 41.08 -75.91
N THR A 183 15.94 42.09 -75.14
CA THR A 183 15.13 43.31 -74.82
C THR A 183 13.59 43.21 -74.63
N ILE A 184 13.14 43.24 -73.35
CA ILE A 184 11.93 43.93 -72.79
C ILE A 184 10.49 43.49 -73.21
N GLN A 185 9.65 43.13 -72.21
CA GLN A 185 8.41 43.89 -71.87
C GLN A 185 7.80 43.51 -70.49
N GLU A 186 6.99 44.43 -69.95
CA GLU A 186 6.28 44.35 -68.67
C GLU A 186 4.89 43.69 -68.81
N ASN A 187 4.30 43.14 -67.73
CA ASN A 187 3.24 43.81 -66.95
C ASN A 187 2.67 42.91 -65.81
N THR A 188 2.11 43.56 -64.79
CA THR A 188 1.48 43.05 -63.56
C THR A 188 0.12 42.35 -63.79
N GLY A 189 -0.27 41.41 -62.91
CA GLY A 189 -1.66 40.99 -62.74
C GLY A 189 -1.87 39.70 -61.92
N ASP A 190 -2.50 39.80 -60.74
CA ASP A 190 -2.94 38.67 -59.91
C ASP A 190 -4.13 37.90 -60.52
N ILE A 191 -4.34 36.63 -60.10
CA ILE A 191 -5.61 36.16 -59.49
C ILE A 191 -5.51 34.73 -58.89
N ILE A 192 -5.61 34.67 -57.54
CA ILE A 192 -6.43 33.77 -56.67
C ILE A 192 -6.65 32.29 -57.10
N GLN A 193 -6.26 31.32 -56.25
CA GLN A 193 -7.15 30.56 -55.30
C GLN A 193 -6.38 29.43 -54.56
N THR A 194 -6.52 29.23 -53.24
CA THR A 194 -7.49 28.31 -52.60
C THR A 194 -7.43 28.38 -51.04
N PRO A 195 -8.47 27.94 -50.29
CA PRO A 195 -8.59 28.21 -48.84
C PRO A 195 -8.59 26.96 -47.91
N SER A 196 -8.60 27.23 -46.59
CA SER A 196 -8.85 26.30 -45.45
C SER A 196 -7.64 25.41 -45.05
N ASN A 197 -7.38 25.15 -43.76
CA ASN A 197 -8.36 24.89 -42.70
C ASN A 197 -7.99 25.47 -41.29
N GLN A 198 -8.87 25.26 -40.31
CA GLN A 198 -8.91 25.96 -39.02
C GLN A 198 -7.89 25.49 -37.96
N GLN A 199 -7.55 26.40 -37.03
CA GLN A 199 -6.70 26.15 -35.85
C GLN A 199 -7.52 26.39 -34.56
N SER A 200 -7.71 25.34 -33.74
CA SER A 200 -8.51 25.40 -32.50
C SER A 200 -7.64 25.57 -31.25
N GLN A 201 -8.12 26.38 -30.28
CA GLN A 201 -7.46 26.65 -29.00
C GLN A 201 -7.82 25.62 -27.91
N PRO A 202 -6.98 25.47 -26.86
CA PRO A 202 -7.27 24.62 -25.70
C PRO A 202 -7.95 25.37 -24.54
N GLY A 203 -8.90 24.69 -23.87
CA GLY A 203 -9.56 25.10 -22.62
C GLY A 203 -10.76 24.19 -22.34
N GLN A 204 -11.21 23.93 -21.11
CA GLN A 204 -10.75 24.36 -19.78
C GLN A 204 -10.78 23.17 -18.80
N VAL A 205 -10.16 23.31 -17.62
CA VAL A 205 -10.39 22.41 -16.47
C VAL A 205 -11.78 22.64 -15.85
N HIS A 206 -12.35 21.59 -15.27
CA HIS A 206 -13.55 21.66 -14.42
C HIS A 206 -13.33 20.87 -13.13
N GLN A 207 -13.81 21.40 -12.01
CA GLN A 207 -13.92 20.69 -10.74
C GLN A 207 -15.32 20.05 -10.62
N PRO A 208 -15.47 18.88 -10.00
CA PRO A 208 -16.76 18.42 -9.51
C PRO A 208 -17.14 19.13 -8.21
N GLN A 209 -18.45 19.28 -7.95
CA GLN A 209 -18.99 19.66 -6.64
C GLN A 209 -20.04 18.63 -6.17
N VAL A 210 -20.09 18.48 -4.85
CA VAL A 210 -21.06 17.72 -4.02
C VAL A 210 -21.09 16.21 -4.26
#